data_AF-A0A529L5I8-F1
#
_entry.id   AF-A0A529L5I8-F1
#
_cell.length_a   1.000
_cell.length_b   1.000
_cell.length_c   1.000
_cell.angle_alpha   90.00
_cell.angle_beta   90.00
_cell.angle_gamma   90.00
#
_symmetry.space_group_name_H-M   'P 1'
#
loop_
_entity.id
_entity.type
_entity.pdbx_description
1 polymer ?
#
loop_
_entity_poly.entity_id
_entity_poly.type
_entity_poly.pdbx_seq_one_letter_code
_entity_poly.pdbx_strand_id
1 'polypeptide(L)'
;TIHWENRAGFVERFPDINCTGNVFEIDRKRYTCAGGTTSIDLMLEIVRGDFGSNLANGVANQFQHERIRSAGDRQRVGPERDLTGKSEKLRR
;
A
#
# COMPACT_ATOMS: atom_id res chain seq x y z
N THR A 1 7.45 -0.09 3.42
CA THR A 1 6.29 0.82 3.43
C THR A 1 5.41 0.54 4.65
N ILE A 2 4.47 1.44 4.97
CA ILE A 2 3.44 1.29 6.00
C ILE A 2 2.19 2.08 5.56
N HIS A 3 1.02 1.82 6.16
CA HIS A 3 -0.18 2.64 5.95
C HIS A 3 0.15 4.14 6.10
N TRP A 4 -0.32 4.95 5.16
CA TRP A 4 0.00 6.38 5.08
C TRP A 4 -0.25 7.13 6.38
N GLU A 5 -1.31 6.79 7.13
CA GLU A 5 -1.64 7.41 8.43
C GLU A 5 -0.52 7.25 9.46
N ASN A 6 0.21 6.15 9.40
CA ASN A 6 1.25 5.81 10.38
C ASN A 6 2.64 6.25 9.92
N ARG A 7 2.79 6.72 8.68
CA ARG A 7 4.12 6.96 8.09
C ARG A 7 4.90 8.06 8.79
N ALA A 8 4.25 9.15 9.18
CA ALA A 8 4.92 10.28 9.82
C ALA A 8 5.57 9.87 11.15
N GLY A 9 4.78 9.30 12.07
CA GLY A 9 5.30 8.80 13.35
C GLY A 9 6.28 7.64 13.22
N PHE A 10 6.13 6.80 12.18
CA PHE A 10 7.10 5.75 11.90
C PHE A 10 8.48 6.30 11.52
N VAL A 11 8.52 7.31 10.62
CA VAL A 11 9.78 7.93 10.19
C VAL A 11 10.44 8.69 11.35
N GLU A 12 9.65 9.36 12.20
CA GLU A 12 10.16 10.01 13.41
C GLU A 12 10.81 9.00 14.37
N ARG A 13 10.16 7.86 14.60
CA ARG A 13 10.64 6.83 15.52
C ARG A 13 11.81 6.01 14.96
N PHE A 14 11.90 5.85 13.65
CA PHE A 14 12.88 5.01 12.97
C PHE A 14 13.55 5.76 11.81
N PRO A 15 14.38 6.78 12.08
CA PRO A 15 14.93 7.67 11.06
C PRO A 15 15.85 6.98 10.06
N ASP A 16 16.49 5.87 10.45
CA ASP A 16 17.41 5.13 9.59
C ASP A 16 16.70 4.19 8.60
N ILE A 17 15.38 4.01 8.74
CA ILE A 17 14.60 3.17 7.83
C ILE A 17 14.03 4.03 6.70
N ASN A 18 14.39 3.71 5.46
CA ASN A 18 13.76 4.31 4.29
C ASN A 18 12.29 3.84 4.13
N CYS A 19 11.37 4.55 4.78
CA CYS A 19 9.94 4.26 4.69
C CYS A 19 9.32 4.96 3.47
N THR A 20 9.11 4.22 2.39
CA THR A 20 8.48 4.75 1.16
C THR A 20 6.97 5.00 1.32
N GLY A 21 6.36 5.64 0.32
CA GLY A 21 4.90 5.77 0.18
C GLY A 21 4.32 4.85 -0.89
N ASN A 22 5.02 3.76 -1.21
CA ASN A 22 4.59 2.78 -2.20
C ASN A 22 3.51 1.86 -1.61
N VAL A 23 2.72 1.21 -2.46
CA VAL A 23 1.66 0.29 -2.03
C VAL A 23 2.21 -0.95 -1.32
N PHE A 24 3.37 -1.45 -1.75
CA PHE A 24 4.12 -2.50 -1.09
C PHE A 24 5.63 -2.34 -1.31
N GLU A 25 6.43 -3.07 -0.52
CA GLU A 25 7.88 -3.18 -0.68
C GLU A 25 8.29 -4.64 -0.52
N ILE A 26 9.25 -5.05 -1.35
CA ILE A 26 9.93 -6.34 -1.29
C ILE A 26 11.43 -6.05 -1.16
N ASP A 27 12.00 -6.29 0.01
CA ASP A 27 13.46 -6.18 0.26
C ASP A 27 13.98 -7.51 0.82
N ARG A 28 14.66 -8.27 -0.04
CA ARG A 28 15.19 -9.61 0.26
C ARG A 28 14.10 -10.54 0.82
N LYS A 29 14.11 -10.80 2.13
CA LYS A 29 13.16 -11.68 2.84
C LYS A 29 12.15 -10.88 3.68
N ARG A 30 12.03 -9.57 3.44
CA ARG A 30 11.12 -8.68 4.15
C ARG A 30 10.10 -8.14 3.16
N TYR A 31 8.83 -8.34 3.50
CA TYR A 31 7.70 -7.95 2.68
C TYR A 31 6.81 -7.04 3.52
N THR A 32 6.48 -5.86 3.01
CA THR A 32 5.59 -4.93 3.70
C THR A 32 4.56 -4.37 2.72
N CYS A 33 3.36 -4.06 3.20
CA CYS A 33 2.32 -3.44 2.39
C CYS A 33 1.65 -2.32 3.20
N ALA A 34 0.99 -1.41 2.49
CA ALA A 34 0.38 -0.24 3.11
C ALA A 34 -0.97 -0.55 3.78
N GLY A 35 -1.65 -1.64 3.44
CA GLY A 35 -2.99 -1.95 3.95
C GLY A 35 -3.64 -3.12 3.22
N GLY A 36 -4.94 -3.33 3.49
CA GLY A 36 -5.65 -4.56 3.08
C GLY A 36 -5.73 -4.81 1.58
N THR A 37 -6.00 -3.80 0.74
CA THR A 37 -6.00 -4.03 -0.72
C THR A 37 -4.58 -4.16 -1.27
N THR A 38 -3.62 -3.47 -0.68
CA THR A 38 -2.22 -3.54 -1.13
C THR A 38 -1.51 -4.83 -0.74
N SER A 39 -2.01 -5.56 0.27
CA SER A 39 -1.51 -6.90 0.58
C SER A 39 -1.89 -7.90 -0.51
N ILE A 40 -3.05 -7.71 -1.16
CA ILE A 40 -3.44 -8.50 -2.34
C ILE A 40 -2.45 -8.24 -3.49
N ASP A 41 -2.12 -6.98 -3.78
CA ASP A 41 -1.12 -6.67 -4.81
C ASP A 41 0.25 -7.28 -4.51
N LEU A 42 0.71 -7.18 -3.25
CA LEU A 42 1.96 -7.81 -2.81
C LEU A 42 1.95 -9.32 -3.03
N MET A 43 0.86 -10.00 -2.65
CA MET A 43 0.77 -11.45 -2.83
C MET A 43 0.72 -11.83 -4.30
N LEU A 44 -0.01 -11.07 -5.13
CA LEU A 44 -0.07 -11.29 -6.57
C LEU A 44 1.29 -11.03 -7.25
N GLU A 45 2.07 -10.08 -6.75
CA GLU A 45 3.46 -9.86 -7.19
C GLU A 45 4.34 -11.09 -6.88
N ILE A 46 4.22 -11.67 -5.68
CA ILE A 46 4.96 -12.88 -5.30
C ILE A 46 4.54 -14.05 -6.19
N VAL A 47 3.23 -14.28 -6.36
CA VAL A 47 2.71 -15.34 -7.26
C VAL A 47 3.21 -15.14 -8.68
N ARG A 48 3.25 -13.90 -9.18
CA ARG A 48 3.77 -13.59 -10.51
C ARG A 48 5.25 -13.91 -10.63
N GLY A 49 6.05 -13.59 -9.61
CA GLY A 49 7.49 -13.90 -9.58
C GLY A 49 7.76 -15.41 -9.56
N ASP A 50 7.01 -16.16 -8.75
CA ASP A 50 7.25 -17.59 -8.52
C ASP A 50 6.63 -18.49 -9.61
N PHE A 51 5.48 -18.10 -10.17
CA PHE A 51 4.66 -18.95 -11.06
C PHE A 51 4.29 -18.29 -12.39
N GLY A 52 4.70 -17.04 -12.62
CA GLY A 52 4.43 -16.29 -13.83
C GLY A 52 3.07 -15.57 -13.86
N SER A 53 2.95 -14.64 -14.82
CA SER A 53 1.81 -13.71 -14.91
C SER A 53 0.46 -14.38 -15.16
N ASN A 54 0.42 -15.52 -15.86
CA ASN A 54 -0.86 -16.20 -16.17
C ASN A 54 -1.57 -16.67 -14.90
N LEU A 55 -0.82 -17.30 -13.97
CA LEU A 55 -1.40 -17.75 -12.71
C LEU A 55 -1.78 -16.55 -11.84
N ALA A 56 -0.92 -15.54 -11.73
CA ALA A 56 -1.22 -14.33 -10.96
C ALA A 56 -2.51 -13.64 -11.44
N ASN A 57 -2.71 -13.51 -12.75
CA ASN A 57 -3.93 -12.96 -13.32
C ASN A 57 -5.16 -13.84 -13.04
N GLY A 58 -5.02 -15.17 -13.11
CA GLY A 58 -6.09 -16.10 -12.75
C GLY A 58 -6.51 -15.95 -11.28
N VAL A 59 -5.56 -15.80 -10.37
CA VAL A 59 -5.82 -15.55 -8.94
C VAL A 59 -6.48 -14.19 -8.75
N ALA A 60 -5.95 -13.12 -9.38
CA ALA A 60 -6.53 -11.77 -9.32
C ALA A 60 -8.02 -11.77 -9.74
N ASN A 61 -8.37 -12.54 -10.77
CA ASN A 61 -9.74 -12.68 -11.25
C ASN A 61 -10.68 -13.32 -10.20
N GLN A 62 -10.20 -14.25 -9.36
CA GLN A 62 -11.01 -14.82 -8.27
C GLN A 62 -11.39 -13.78 -7.22
N PHE A 63 -10.57 -12.73 -7.06
CA PHE A 63 -10.81 -11.62 -6.14
C PHE A 63 -11.48 -10.41 -6.78
N GLN A 64 -11.88 -10.49 -8.06
CA GLN A 64 -12.39 -9.34 -8.83
C GLN A 64 -11.42 -8.14 -8.78
N HIS A 65 -10.12 -8.41 -8.77
CA HIS A 65 -9.07 -7.40 -8.63
C HIS A 65 -8.60 -6.96 -10.01
N GLU A 66 -9.20 -5.88 -10.54
CA GLU A 66 -9.05 -5.45 -11.94
C GLU A 66 -7.61 -5.11 -12.36
N ARG A 67 -6.80 -4.58 -11.45
CA ARG A 67 -5.43 -4.15 -11.74
C ARG A 67 -4.50 -4.56 -10.62
N ILE A 68 -3.53 -5.43 -10.94
CA ILE A 68 -2.39 -5.73 -10.08
C ILE A 68 -1.45 -4.52 -10.09
N ARG A 69 -1.37 -3.80 -8.97
CA ARG A 69 -0.43 -2.69 -8.81
C ARG A 69 0.99 -3.21 -8.71
N SER A 70 1.94 -2.46 -9.24
CA SER A 70 3.37 -2.70 -9.17
C SER A 70 4.00 -2.12 -7.91
N ALA A 71 5.25 -2.49 -7.62
CA ALA A 71 6.01 -1.92 -6.51
C ALA A 71 6.21 -0.39 -6.63
N GLY A 72 6.14 0.16 -7.84
CA GLY A 72 6.25 1.60 -8.08
C GLY A 72 4.96 2.38 -7.87
N ASP A 73 3.82 1.70 -7.72
CA ASP A 73 2.54 2.37 -7.46
C ASP A 73 2.53 2.98 -6.06
N ARG A 74 2.06 4.23 -5.98
CA ARG A 74 1.96 4.98 -4.72
C ARG A 74 0.64 4.69 -4.02
N GLN A 75 0.67 4.80 -2.69
CA GLN A 75 -0.56 4.80 -1.90
C GLN A 75 -1.46 5.94 -2.37
N ARG A 76 -2.74 5.64 -2.60
CA ARG A 76 -3.75 6.68 -2.81
C ARG A 76 -4.11 7.25 -1.45
N VAL A 77 -3.59 8.43 -1.14
CA VAL A 77 -4.14 9.26 -0.08
C VAL A 77 -5.41 9.87 -0.68
N GLY A 78 -6.57 9.64 -0.05
CA GLY A 78 -7.79 10.35 -0.44
C GLY A 78 -7.56 11.86 -0.40
N PRO A 79 -8.47 12.69 -0.95
CA PRO A 79 -8.38 14.13 -0.68
C PRO A 79 -8.24 14.29 0.84
N GLU A 80 -7.26 15.11 1.25
CA GLU A 80 -7.13 15.56 2.63
C GLU A 80 -8.54 15.87 3.13
N ARG A 81 -8.92 15.38 4.31
CA ARG A 81 -10.29 15.60 4.81
C ARG A 81 -10.54 17.09 4.72
N ASP A 82 -11.39 17.49 3.77
CA ASP A 82 -11.70 18.90 3.59
C ASP A 82 -12.57 19.31 4.77
N LEU A 83 -11.93 19.86 5.80
CA LEU A 83 -12.57 20.38 7.00
C LEU A 83 -13.03 21.82 6.81
N THR A 84 -12.88 22.40 5.60
CA THR A 84 -13.27 23.79 5.34
C THR A 84 -14.77 24.02 5.54
N GLY A 85 -15.60 22.97 5.38
CA GLY A 85 -17.05 23.01 5.61
C GLY A 85 -17.56 22.39 6.92
N LYS A 86 -16.71 21.94 7.85
CA LYS A 86 -17.16 21.29 9.10
C LYS A 86 -17.17 22.25 10.30
N SER A 87 -18.16 22.07 11.18
CA SER A 87 -18.36 22.82 12.43
C SER A 87 -17.06 22.95 13.24
N GLU A 88 -16.86 24.10 13.90
CA GLU A 88 -15.69 24.41 14.74
C GLU A 88 -15.34 23.30 15.75
N LYS A 89 -16.31 22.52 16.20
CA LYS A 89 -16.09 21.39 17.13
C LYS A 89 -15.27 20.24 16.54
N LEU A 90 -15.15 20.16 15.20
CA LEU A 90 -14.40 19.13 14.48
C LEU A 90 -13.04 19.62 13.98
N ARG A 91 -12.67 20.87 14.29
CA ARG A 91 -11.38 21.50 13.92
C ARG A 91 -10.33 21.47 15.04
N ARG A 92 -10.64 20.90 16.21
CA ARG A 92 -9.70 20.69 17.32
C ARG A 92 -9.29 19.24 17.43
#